data_AF-A0A950Z545-F1
#
_entry.id   AF-A0A950Z545-F1
#
_cell.length_a   1.000
_cell.length_b   1.000
_cell.length_c   1.000
_cell.angle_alpha   90.00
_cell.angle_beta   90.00
_cell.angle_gamma   90.00
#
_symmetry.space_group_name_H-M   'P 1'
#
loop_
_entity.id
_entity.type
_entity.pdbx_description
1 polymer ?
#
loop_
_entity_poly.entity_id
_entity_poly.type
_entity_poly.pdbx_seq_one_letter_code
_entity_poly.pdbx_strand_id
1 'polypeptide(L)'
;MRRDSEYFGQAELDLVYMARRLREALKLEDVLARAGIEFLVETGTYTGGLLIKRDLTGAFFYVSPSDLDAARRALTVNGFKPYDPE
;
A
#
# COMPACT_ATOMS: atom_id res chain seq x y z
N MET A 1 -5.57 -0.65 11.04
CA MET A 1 -6.50 -1.63 10.43
C MET A 1 -6.92 -1.11 9.05
N ARG A 2 -7.62 -1.89 8.23
CA ARG A 2 -8.15 -1.38 6.96
C ARG A 2 -9.32 -0.43 7.23
N ARG A 3 -9.34 0.70 6.52
CA ARG A 3 -10.39 1.72 6.58
C ARG A 3 -10.83 2.11 5.18
N ASP A 4 -12.07 2.61 5.10
CA ASP A 4 -12.62 3.19 3.88
C ASP A 4 -12.22 4.67 3.78
N SER A 5 -12.41 5.28 2.61
CA SER A 5 -11.95 6.64 2.34
C SER A 5 -12.62 7.68 3.26
N GLU A 6 -13.86 7.46 3.67
CA GLU A 6 -14.60 8.33 4.58
C GLU A 6 -13.91 8.49 5.95
N TYR A 7 -13.19 7.47 6.41
CA TYR A 7 -12.43 7.53 7.67
C TYR A 7 -11.32 8.58 7.63
N PHE A 8 -10.67 8.73 6.48
CA PHE A 8 -9.57 9.67 6.28
C PHE A 8 -10.05 11.08 5.87
N GLY A 9 -11.34 11.21 5.53
CA GLY A 9 -11.95 12.48 5.17
C GLY A 9 -11.29 13.10 3.95
N GLN A 10 -10.76 14.32 4.10
CA GLN A 10 -10.09 15.06 3.02
C GLN A 10 -8.56 14.98 3.11
N ALA A 11 -8.01 14.08 3.93
CA ALA A 11 -6.58 13.93 4.06
C ALA A 11 -5.96 13.45 2.74
N GLU A 12 -4.89 14.10 2.31
CA GLU A 12 -4.02 13.58 1.25
C GLU A 12 -3.21 12.42 1.84
N LEU A 13 -3.41 11.21 1.30
CA LEU A 13 -2.79 10.00 1.81
C LEU A 13 -1.57 9.61 0.97
N ASP A 14 -0.57 9.06 1.65
CA ASP A 14 0.68 8.64 1.03
C ASP A 14 0.60 7.19 0.58
N LEU A 15 0.92 6.94 -0.70
CA LEU A 15 1.09 5.58 -1.22
C LEU A 15 2.33 4.95 -0.56
N VAL A 16 2.13 3.87 0.19
CA VAL A 16 3.24 3.15 0.85
C VAL A 16 3.61 1.86 0.13
N TYR A 17 2.70 1.25 -0.64
CA TYR A 17 2.98 0.04 -1.40
C TYR A 17 1.96 -0.21 -2.51
N MET A 18 2.39 -0.90 -3.58
CA MET A 18 1.51 -1.44 -4.61
C MET A 18 1.74 -2.95 -4.75
N ALA A 19 0.77 -3.74 -4.30
CA ALA A 19 0.78 -5.19 -4.41
C ALA A 19 0.26 -5.64 -5.78
N ARG A 20 1.03 -6.52 -6.44
CA ARG A 20 0.70 -7.05 -7.77
C ARG A 20 -0.05 -8.38 -7.72
N ARG A 21 -0.10 -9.00 -6.53
CA ARG A 21 -0.72 -10.31 -6.30
C ARG A 21 -1.60 -10.26 -5.06
N LEU A 22 -2.73 -10.97 -5.07
CA LEU A 22 -3.64 -11.02 -3.92
C LEU A 22 -2.95 -11.52 -2.64
N ARG A 23 -2.12 -12.58 -2.74
CA ARG A 23 -1.37 -13.11 -1.59
C ARG A 23 -0.47 -12.07 -0.94
N GLU A 24 0.14 -11.21 -1.76
CA GLU A 24 1.01 -10.13 -1.30
C GLU A 24 0.20 -9.03 -0.60
N ALA A 25 -0.93 -8.63 -1.18
CA ALA A 25 -1.86 -7.68 -0.58
C ALA A 25 -2.35 -8.16 0.79
N LEU A 26 -2.79 -9.41 0.91
CA LEU A 26 -3.26 -9.99 2.18
C LEU A 26 -2.15 -10.01 3.25
N LYS A 27 -0.91 -10.31 2.87
CA LYS A 27 0.23 -10.27 3.80
C LYS A 27 0.50 -8.83 4.26
N LEU A 28 0.36 -7.85 3.37
CA LEU A 28 0.57 -6.45 3.70
C LEU A 28 -0.52 -5.89 4.62
N GLU A 29 -1.79 -6.27 4.40
CA GLU A 29 -2.90 -5.92 5.30
C GLU A 29 -2.62 -6.41 6.73
N ASP A 30 -2.15 -7.66 6.89
CA ASP A 30 -1.79 -8.23 8.20
C ASP A 30 -0.59 -7.48 8.85
N VAL A 31 0.44 -7.14 8.08
CA VAL A 31 1.60 -6.37 8.57
C VAL A 31 1.17 -5.00 9.12
N LEU A 32 0.39 -4.25 8.35
CA LEU A 32 -0.07 -2.92 8.77
C LEU A 32 -1.05 -2.99 9.93
N ALA A 33 -1.98 -3.96 9.92
CA ALA A 33 -2.92 -4.15 11.01
C ALA A 33 -2.23 -4.52 12.33
N ARG A 34 -1.24 -5.43 12.31
CA ARG A 34 -0.46 -5.80 13.50
C ARG A 34 0.41 -4.66 14.03
N ALA A 35 0.85 -3.77 13.15
CA ALA A 35 1.57 -2.56 13.53
C ALA A 35 0.66 -1.46 14.10
N GLY A 36 -0.66 -1.67 14.14
CA GLY A 36 -1.63 -0.68 14.60
C GLY A 36 -1.83 0.49 13.64
N ILE A 37 -1.40 0.35 12.38
CA ILE A 37 -1.45 1.43 11.38
C ILE A 37 -2.79 1.36 10.65
N GLU A 38 -3.47 2.50 10.55
CA GLU A 38 -4.69 2.63 9.75
C GLU A 38 -4.33 2.86 8.28
N PHE A 39 -4.97 2.14 7.37
CA PHE A 39 -4.64 2.19 5.95
C PHE A 39 -5.88 2.07 5.06
N LEU A 40 -5.82 2.72 3.90
CA LEU A 40 -6.78 2.57 2.81
C LEU A 40 -6.20 1.62 1.75
N VAL A 41 -7.07 0.80 1.16
CA VAL A 41 -6.72 -0.05 0.01
C VAL A 41 -7.63 0.26 -1.16
N GLU A 42 -7.03 0.68 -2.28
CA GLU A 42 -7.73 0.91 -3.54
C GLU A 42 -7.19 0.01 -4.65
N THR A 43 -8.04 -0.29 -5.63
CA THR A 43 -7.57 -0.93 -6.86
C THR A 43 -7.15 0.13 -7.86
N GLY A 44 -5.94 0.03 -8.40
CA GLY A 44 -5.42 0.94 -9.41
C GLY A 44 -4.80 0.18 -10.57
N THR A 45 -4.56 0.88 -11.68
CA THR A 45 -3.83 0.35 -12.83
C THR A 45 -2.38 0.77 -12.80
N TYR A 46 -1.48 -0.14 -13.18
CA TYR A 46 -0.07 0.15 -13.41
C TYR A 46 0.38 -0.49 -14.72
N THR A 47 1.32 0.15 -15.42
CA THR A 47 1.91 -0.44 -16.61
C THR A 47 2.99 -1.44 -16.21
N GLY A 48 2.89 -2.66 -16.73
CA GLY A 48 3.87 -3.71 -16.48
C GLY A 48 3.98 -4.72 -17.61
N GLY A 49 4.92 -5.66 -17.48
CA GLY A 49 5.19 -6.69 -18.48
C GLY A 49 6.65 -6.66 -18.93
N LEU A 50 7.26 -7.86 -19.03
CA LEU A 50 8.69 -7.99 -19.32
C LEU A 50 8.99 -7.81 -20.81
N LEU A 51 8.18 -8.43 -21.68
CA LEU A 51 8.36 -8.39 -23.14
C LEU A 51 7.36 -7.47 -23.85
N ILE A 52 6.14 -7.35 -23.31
CA ILE A 52 5.08 -6.49 -23.84
C ILE A 52 4.52 -5.70 -22.67
N LYS A 53 4.55 -4.37 -22.76
CA LYS A 53 3.94 -3.47 -21.77
C LYS A 53 2.43 -3.48 -21.93
N ARG A 54 1.70 -3.59 -20.82
CA ARG A 54 0.24 -3.52 -20.75
C ARG A 54 -0.20 -2.96 -19.40
N ASP A 55 -1.44 -2.50 -19.34
CA ASP A 55 -2.05 -2.10 -18.08
C ASP A 55 -2.47 -3.33 -17.27
N LEU A 56 -2.09 -3.33 -16.00
CA LEU A 56 -2.35 -4.38 -15.03
C LEU A 56 -3.03 -3.76 -13.81
N THR A 57 -3.92 -4.51 -13.18
CA THR A 57 -4.57 -4.07 -11.93
C THR A 57 -3.76 -4.54 -10.73
N GLY A 58 -3.55 -3.63 -9.77
CA GLY A 58 -2.91 -3.91 -8.48
C GLY A 58 -3.72 -3.35 -7.31
N ALA A 59 -3.31 -3.70 -6.09
CA ALA A 59 -3.85 -3.13 -4.86
C ALA A 59 -2.86 -2.09 -4.30
N PHE A 60 -3.34 -0.88 -4.11
CA PHE A 60 -2.58 0.29 -3.69
C PHE A 60 -2.91 0.59 -2.23
N PHE A 61 -1.87 0.68 -1.41
CA PHE A 61 -1.99 0.85 0.03
C PHE A 61 -1.58 2.26 0.40
N TYR A 62 -2.50 2.99 1.00
CA TYR A 62 -2.30 4.37 1.42
C TYR A 62 -2.40 4.50 2.93
N VAL A 63 -1.59 5.39 3.50
CA VAL A 63 -1.58 5.70 4.94
C VAL A 63 -1.62 7.22 5.13
N SER A 64 -2.00 7.67 6.33
CA SER A 64 -1.89 9.09 6.65
C SER A 64 -0.42 9.53 6.66
N PRO A 65 -0.13 10.81 6.39
CA PRO A 65 1.24 11.34 6.47
C PRO A 65 1.89 11.14 7.85
N SER A 66 1.09 11.13 8.92
CA SER A 66 1.57 10.86 10.29
C SER A 66 2.12 9.44 10.47
N ASP A 67 1.61 8.48 9.69
CA ASP A 67 1.89 7.05 9.85
C ASP A 67 2.92 6.56 8.81
N LEU A 68 3.27 7.38 7.82
CA LEU A 68 4.12 7.00 6.69
C LEU A 68 5.46 6.39 7.14
N ASP A 69 6.17 7.06 8.04
CA ASP A 69 7.46 6.58 8.53
C ASP A 69 7.33 5.27 9.32
N ALA A 70 6.26 5.12 10.10
CA ALA A 70 5.98 3.88 10.83
C ALA A 70 5.64 2.74 9.86
N ALA A 71 4.84 3.01 8.84
CA ALA A 71 4.48 2.05 7.80
C ALA A 71 5.71 1.60 7.01
N ARG A 72 6.56 2.52 6.56
CA ARG A 72 7.83 2.21 5.87
C ARG A 72 8.73 1.29 6.68
N ARG A 73 8.85 1.55 8.00
CA ARG A 73 9.60 0.67 8.92
C ARG A 73 8.94 -0.71 9.04
N ALA A 74 7.63 -0.77 9.26
CA ALA A 74 6.90 -2.04 9.37
C ALA A 74 7.04 -2.91 8.11
N LEU A 75 6.96 -2.30 6.92
CA LEU A 75 7.17 -2.97 5.64
C LEU A 75 8.58 -3.52 5.52
N THR A 76 9.59 -2.68 5.76
CA THR A 76 11.01 -3.05 5.66
C THR A 76 11.35 -4.22 6.58
N VAL A 77 10.93 -4.18 7.85
CA VAL A 77 11.17 -5.26 8.83
C VAL A 77 10.52 -6.58 8.41
N ASN A 78 9.42 -6.54 7.65
CA ASN A 78 8.71 -7.72 7.16
C ASN A 78 9.12 -8.15 5.73
N GLY A 79 10.20 -7.56 5.20
CA GLY A 79 10.79 -7.92 3.91
C GLY A 79 10.12 -7.33 2.68
N PHE A 80 9.30 -6.29 2.84
CA PHE A 80 8.74 -5.52 1.74
C PHE A 80 9.63 -4.33 1.41
N LYS A 81 9.66 -3.93 0.13
CA LYS A 81 10.27 -2.66 -0.31
C LYS A 81 9.18 -1.59 -0.38
N PRO A 82 9.15 -0.58 0.52
CA PRO A 82 8.17 0.50 0.44
C PRO A 82 8.23 1.25 -0.90
N TYR A 83 7.11 1.85 -1.28
CA TYR A 83 7.06 2.77 -2.41
C TYR A 83 7.94 3.98 -2.15
N ASP A 84 8.72 4.35 -3.16
CA ASP A 84 9.61 5.50 -3.18
C ASP A 84 9.28 6.31 -4.44
N PRO A 85 8.81 7.57 -4.31
CA PRO A 85 8.35 8.38 -5.43
C PRO A 85 9.49 8.98 -6.31
N GLU A 86 10.70 8.42 -6.28
CA GLU A 86 11.87 8.87 -7.08
C GLU A 86 11.54 9.20 -8.55
#